data_AF-A0A7X6UJ48-F1
#
_entry.id   AF-A0A7X6UJ48-F1
#
_cell.length_a   1.000
_cell.length_b   1.000
_cell.length_c   1.000
_cell.angle_alpha   90.00
_cell.angle_beta   90.00
_cell.angle_gamma   90.00
#
_symmetry.space_group_name_H-M   'P 1'
#
loop_
_entity.id
_entity.type
_entity.pdbx_description
1 polymer ?
#
loop_
_entity_poly.entity_id
_entity_poly.type
_entity_poly.pdbx_seq_one_letter_code
_entity_poly.pdbx_strand_id
1 'polypeptide(L)'
;MHTNLVDYFIISILFLSALNGYRHGLIASLGKMISALLAIVAAIFWRNDFINFLDLKFNIVNKLSKLIIQQVPVLALFEEEHFLSFIIKNEEILNPIQQLACFIFQPISFVVLFLVAYLFLMLFFKVLSYIASVGVLGSFNRVLGMVIAILQTILIFSIIAGLAIPPLEIAARLDIFGAAEFSNYMRDSLLIKYLGSLFDNLIIIINNMHRQLPWPAI
;
A
#
# COMPACT_ATOMS: atom_id res chain seq x y z
N MET A 1 -20.70 -7.93 33.21
CA MET A 1 -19.96 -7.56 31.99
C MET A 1 -20.07 -8.73 31.03
N HIS A 2 -20.92 -8.65 30.01
CA HIS A 2 -21.11 -9.72 29.05
C HIS A 2 -20.23 -9.45 27.83
N THR A 3 -19.31 -10.36 27.54
CA THR A 3 -18.61 -10.42 26.25
C THR A 3 -19.64 -10.61 25.14
N ASN A 4 -19.69 -9.68 24.20
CA ASN A 4 -20.63 -9.74 23.07
C ASN A 4 -20.06 -10.62 21.94
N LEU A 5 -20.89 -11.03 20.99
CA LEU A 5 -20.50 -11.81 19.82
C LEU A 5 -19.33 -11.17 19.05
N VAL A 6 -19.32 -9.83 18.96
CA VAL A 6 -18.24 -9.05 18.35
C VAL A 6 -16.90 -9.27 19.07
N ASP A 7 -16.89 -9.35 20.40
CA ASP A 7 -15.66 -9.60 21.15
C ASP A 7 -15.10 -10.99 20.84
N TYR A 8 -15.96 -12.03 20.81
CA TYR A 8 -15.54 -13.39 20.46
C TYR A 8 -14.98 -13.49 19.04
N PHE A 9 -15.58 -12.75 18.10
CA PHE A 9 -15.08 -12.67 16.73
C PHE A 9 -13.68 -12.05 16.68
N ILE A 10 -13.47 -10.90 17.34
CA ILE A 10 -12.16 -10.24 17.39
C ILE A 10 -11.12 -11.14 18.08
N ILE A 11 -11.47 -11.78 19.20
CA ILE A 11 -10.57 -12.71 19.91
C ILE A 11 -10.17 -13.88 19.01
N SER A 12 -11.12 -14.45 18.25
CA SER A 12 -10.85 -15.54 17.32
C SER A 12 -9.86 -15.13 16.25
N ILE A 13 -9.98 -13.91 15.71
CA ILE A 13 -9.05 -13.38 14.71
C ILE A 13 -7.68 -13.08 15.32
N LEU A 14 -7.63 -12.52 16.53
CA LEU A 14 -6.38 -12.31 17.25
C LEU A 14 -5.66 -13.63 17.50
N PHE A 15 -6.39 -14.68 17.86
CA PHE A 15 -5.83 -16.02 18.05
C PHE A 15 -5.29 -16.61 16.74
N LEU A 16 -6.05 -16.51 15.65
CA LEU A 16 -5.58 -16.94 14.32
C LEU A 16 -4.34 -16.16 13.86
N SER A 17 -4.31 -14.85 14.11
CA SER A 17 -3.17 -14.00 13.81
C SER A 17 -1.94 -14.37 14.65
N ALA A 18 -2.12 -14.64 15.94
CA ALA A 18 -1.08 -15.10 16.84
C ALA A 18 -0.46 -16.42 16.35
N LEU A 19 -1.28 -17.39 15.97
CA LEU A 19 -0.82 -18.66 15.39
C LEU A 19 -0.06 -18.44 14.09
N ASN A 20 -0.56 -17.57 13.22
CA ASN A 20 0.10 -17.24 11.96
C ASN A 20 1.47 -16.59 12.21
N GLY A 21 1.57 -15.66 13.16
CA GLY A 21 2.80 -15.02 13.59
C GLY A 21 3.80 -16.01 14.19
N TYR A 22 3.33 -16.94 15.02
CA TYR A 22 4.17 -17.99 15.60
C TYR A 22 4.75 -18.92 14.53
N ARG A 23 3.96 -19.30 13.52
CA ARG A 23 4.41 -20.19 12.43
C ARG A 23 5.44 -19.54 11.51
N HIS A 24 5.30 -18.24 11.23
CA HIS A 24 6.20 -17.53 10.31
C HIS A 24 7.44 -16.96 11.01
N GLY A 25 7.34 -16.61 12.30
CA GLY A 25 8.40 -15.94 13.05
C GLY A 25 8.49 -14.44 12.76
N LEU A 26 9.24 -13.73 13.62
CA LEU A 26 9.42 -12.28 13.57
C LEU A 26 10.09 -11.84 12.27
N ILE A 27 11.18 -12.51 11.88
CA ILE A 27 11.98 -12.07 10.72
C ILE A 27 11.16 -12.16 9.44
N ALA A 28 10.37 -13.22 9.25
CA ALA A 28 9.50 -13.30 8.08
C ALA A 28 8.35 -12.28 8.14
N SER A 29 7.77 -12.02 9.32
CA SER A 29 6.68 -11.05 9.49
C SER A 29 7.14 -9.62 9.21
N LEU A 30 8.21 -9.18 9.86
CA LEU A 30 8.84 -7.88 9.60
C LEU A 30 9.40 -7.80 8.19
N GLY A 31 9.99 -8.89 7.70
CA GLY A 31 10.51 -9.01 6.36
C GLY A 31 9.47 -8.66 5.31
N LYS A 32 8.21 -9.10 5.45
CA LYS A 32 7.12 -8.73 4.52
C LYS A 32 6.87 -7.22 4.51
N MET A 33 6.77 -6.59 5.68
CA MET A 33 6.52 -5.14 5.79
C MET A 33 7.69 -4.33 5.23
N ILE A 34 8.91 -4.66 5.66
CA ILE A 34 10.13 -3.99 5.25
C ILE A 34 10.35 -4.18 3.74
N SER A 35 10.09 -5.39 3.22
CA SER A 35 10.17 -5.66 1.78
C SER A 35 9.20 -4.80 0.99
N ALA A 36 7.96 -4.62 1.46
CA ALA A 36 6.99 -3.76 0.78
C ALA A 36 7.46 -2.30 0.76
N LEU A 37 7.92 -1.77 1.90
CA LEU A 37 8.42 -0.40 1.99
C LEU A 37 9.66 -0.19 1.11
N LEU A 38 10.65 -1.07 1.21
CA LEU A 38 11.86 -1.01 0.39
C LEU A 38 11.57 -1.20 -1.09
N ALA A 39 10.60 -2.05 -1.45
CA ALA A 39 10.18 -2.24 -2.84
C ALA A 39 9.49 -1.00 -3.41
N ILE A 40 8.69 -0.28 -2.63
CA ILE A 40 8.10 1.01 -3.03
C ILE A 40 9.23 2.01 -3.30
N VAL A 41 10.16 2.15 -2.35
CA VAL A 41 11.31 3.06 -2.49
C VAL A 41 12.11 2.70 -3.74
N ALA A 42 12.49 1.43 -3.91
CA ALA A 42 13.21 0.93 -5.07
C ALA A 42 12.46 1.22 -6.38
N ALA A 43 11.14 0.98 -6.42
CA ALA A 43 10.32 1.23 -7.59
C ALA A 43 10.21 2.72 -7.93
N ILE A 44 10.21 3.63 -6.93
CA ILE A 44 10.23 5.07 -7.20
C ILE A 44 11.56 5.48 -7.84
N PHE A 45 12.68 5.02 -7.30
CA PHE A 45 14.01 5.42 -7.77
C PHE A 45 14.35 4.84 -9.15
N TRP A 46 14.12 3.55 -9.39
CA TRP A 46 14.56 2.88 -10.61
C TRP A 46 13.55 2.84 -11.75
N ARG A 47 12.34 3.37 -11.57
CA ARG A 47 11.30 3.34 -12.62
C ARG A 47 11.74 4.01 -13.91
N ASN A 48 12.39 5.16 -13.84
CA ASN A 48 12.79 5.89 -15.05
C ASN A 48 13.86 5.10 -15.83
N ASP A 49 14.86 4.55 -15.13
CA ASP A 49 15.89 3.71 -15.73
C ASP A 49 15.31 2.44 -16.36
N PHE A 50 14.30 1.84 -15.72
CA PHE A 50 13.61 0.66 -16.23
C PHE A 50 12.80 0.96 -17.50
N ILE A 51 12.11 2.11 -17.56
CA ILE A 51 11.41 2.57 -18.77
C ILE A 51 12.42 2.76 -19.90
N ASN A 52 13.54 3.44 -19.63
CA ASN A 52 14.59 3.68 -20.62
C ASN A 52 15.20 2.35 -21.12
N PHE A 53 15.47 1.41 -20.22
CA PHE A 53 15.95 0.08 -20.59
C PHE A 53 14.96 -0.67 -21.49
N LEU A 54 13.68 -0.62 -21.15
CA LEU A 54 12.62 -1.26 -21.92
C LEU A 54 12.44 -0.61 -23.29
N ASP A 55 12.56 0.71 -23.37
CA ASP A 55 12.47 1.43 -24.63
C ASP A 55 13.68 1.16 -25.53
N LEU A 56 14.90 1.22 -25.00
CA LEU A 56 16.11 0.89 -25.77
C LEU A 56 16.09 -0.53 -26.34
N LYS A 57 15.56 -1.51 -25.59
CA LYS A 57 15.60 -2.92 -25.99
C LYS A 57 14.40 -3.35 -26.82
N PHE A 58 13.21 -2.84 -26.54
CA PHE A 58 11.95 -3.31 -27.15
C PHE A 58 11.20 -2.23 -27.93
N ASN A 59 11.70 -1.00 -27.89
CA ASN A 59 11.13 0.20 -28.53
C ASN A 59 9.66 0.40 -28.13
N ILE A 60 9.40 0.24 -26.83
CA ILE A 60 8.05 0.16 -26.26
C ILE A 60 7.31 1.48 -26.38
N VAL A 61 7.98 2.63 -26.20
CA VAL A 61 7.35 3.96 -26.34
C VAL A 61 6.90 4.15 -27.78
N ASN A 62 7.72 3.75 -28.76
CA ASN A 62 7.36 3.84 -30.19
C ASN A 62 6.28 2.84 -30.63
N LYS A 63 6.21 1.65 -30.01
CA LYS A 63 5.10 0.72 -30.28
C LYS A 63 3.79 1.24 -29.71
N LEU A 64 3.83 1.77 -28.49
CA LEU A 64 2.65 2.31 -27.83
C LEU A 64 2.15 3.58 -28.51
N SER A 65 3.05 4.48 -28.94
CA SER A 65 2.67 5.68 -29.70
C SER A 65 1.96 5.33 -31.01
N LYS A 66 2.44 4.32 -31.75
CA LYS A 66 1.77 3.81 -32.95
C LYS A 66 0.38 3.27 -32.67
N LEU A 67 0.19 2.54 -31.55
CA LEU A 67 -1.13 2.04 -31.15
C LEU A 67 -2.09 3.18 -30.76
N ILE A 68 -1.59 4.22 -30.09
CA ILE A 68 -2.37 5.41 -29.72
C ILE A 68 -2.85 6.15 -30.97
N ILE A 69 -1.96 6.37 -31.95
CA ILE A 69 -2.29 7.00 -33.24
C ILE A 69 -3.37 6.19 -33.99
N GLN A 70 -3.26 4.87 -33.99
CA GLN A 70 -4.23 4.00 -34.67
C GLN A 70 -5.61 4.00 -34.02
N GLN A 71 -5.70 4.11 -32.69
CA GLN A 71 -6.97 4.07 -31.96
C GLN A 71 -7.62 5.44 -31.78
N VAL A 72 -6.84 6.53 -31.88
CA VAL A 72 -7.31 7.90 -31.71
C VAL A 72 -6.78 8.76 -32.87
N PRO A 73 -7.41 8.70 -34.06
CA PRO A 73 -6.94 9.39 -35.26
C PRO A 73 -6.93 10.91 -35.11
N VAL A 74 -7.77 11.46 -34.22
CA VAL A 74 -7.81 12.90 -33.91
C VAL A 74 -6.48 13.38 -33.32
N LEU A 75 -5.72 12.51 -32.64
CA LEU A 75 -4.40 12.85 -32.10
C LEU A 75 -3.33 12.95 -33.21
N ALA A 76 -3.53 12.32 -34.37
CA ALA A 76 -2.63 12.43 -35.51
C ALA A 76 -2.70 13.80 -36.20
N LEU A 77 -3.81 14.53 -36.04
CA LEU A 77 -3.96 15.89 -36.57
C LEU A 77 -3.04 16.91 -35.87
N PHE A 78 -2.60 16.62 -34.63
CA PHE A 78 -1.61 17.43 -33.92
C PHE A 78 -0.16 17.09 -34.33
N GLU A 79 0.04 16.05 -35.14
CA GLU A 79 1.34 15.67 -35.70
C GLU A 79 1.66 16.45 -37.00
N GLU A 80 0.62 16.91 -37.72
CA GLU A 80 0.77 17.60 -39.01
C GLU A 80 0.85 19.12 -38.94
N GLU A 81 0.61 19.75 -37.78
CA GLU A 81 0.76 21.21 -37.65
C GLU A 81 2.24 21.64 -37.60
N HIS A 82 2.81 21.74 -38.80
CA HIS A 82 4.04 22.45 -39.14
C HIS A 82 4.07 23.94 -38.73
N PHE A 83 3.04 24.47 -38.07
CA PHE A 83 2.87 25.90 -37.81
C PHE A 83 3.92 26.47 -36.83
N LEU A 84 4.57 25.62 -36.02
CA LEU A 84 5.62 26.03 -35.08
C LEU A 84 7.05 25.78 -35.59
N SER A 85 7.21 25.11 -36.73
CA SER A 85 8.53 24.77 -37.30
C SER A 85 9.29 25.98 -37.85
N PHE A 86 8.62 27.13 -38.03
CA PHE A 86 9.27 28.38 -38.44
C PHE A 86 9.91 29.15 -37.27
N ILE A 87 9.51 28.88 -36.03
CA ILE A 87 9.95 29.67 -34.86
C ILE A 87 10.94 28.91 -33.98
N ILE A 88 10.87 27.57 -33.91
CA ILE A 88 11.66 26.79 -32.96
C ILE A 88 12.41 25.68 -33.68
N LYS A 89 13.60 26.03 -34.17
CA LYS A 89 14.63 25.07 -34.58
C LYS A 89 15.44 24.73 -33.34
N ASN A 90 14.96 23.79 -32.52
CA ASN A 90 15.81 23.13 -31.53
C ASN A 90 15.28 21.76 -31.14
N GLU A 91 16.25 20.88 -30.94
CA GLU A 91 16.18 19.45 -30.75
C GLU A 91 15.41 19.04 -29.47
N GLU A 92 14.87 17.82 -29.48
CA GLU A 92 14.35 17.06 -28.32
C GLU A 92 12.98 17.44 -27.70
N ILE A 93 12.07 18.09 -28.45
CA ILE A 93 10.65 18.07 -28.05
C ILE A 93 10.09 16.68 -28.38
N LEU A 94 10.08 15.77 -27.40
CA LEU A 94 9.30 14.52 -27.46
C LEU A 94 7.89 14.86 -27.95
N ASN A 95 7.47 14.26 -29.07
CA ASN A 95 6.14 14.46 -29.62
C ASN A 95 5.09 14.25 -28.50
N PRO A 96 4.02 15.06 -28.39
CA PRO A 96 3.00 14.92 -27.35
C PRO A 96 2.47 13.49 -27.19
N ILE A 97 2.43 12.75 -28.30
CA ILE A 97 2.05 11.33 -28.38
C ILE A 97 3.06 10.41 -27.67
N GLN A 98 4.36 10.69 -27.77
CA GLN A 98 5.41 9.96 -27.04
C GLN A 98 5.38 10.29 -25.55
N GLN A 99 5.09 11.54 -25.17
CA GLN A 99 4.91 11.89 -23.76
C GLN A 99 3.70 11.16 -23.15
N LEU A 100 2.58 11.11 -23.86
CA LEU A 100 1.41 10.32 -23.46
C LEU A 100 1.74 8.83 -23.31
N ALA A 101 2.53 8.28 -24.24
CA ALA A 101 2.96 6.90 -24.15
C ALA A 101 3.82 6.64 -22.89
N CYS A 102 4.76 7.54 -22.57
CA CYS A 102 5.54 7.47 -21.34
C CYS A 102 4.67 7.55 -20.08
N PHE A 103 3.69 8.46 -20.03
CA PHE A 103 2.77 8.60 -18.89
C PHE A 103 1.97 7.33 -18.62
N ILE A 104 1.51 6.64 -19.67
CA ILE A 104 0.79 5.36 -19.54
C ILE A 104 1.73 4.25 -19.04
N PHE A 105 2.97 4.26 -19.53
CA PHE A 105 3.92 3.19 -19.22
C PHE A 105 4.57 3.33 -17.83
N GLN A 106 4.57 4.54 -17.27
CA GLN A 106 5.11 4.85 -15.96
C GLN A 106 4.47 4.07 -14.80
N PRO A 107 3.14 4.03 -14.61
CA PRO A 107 2.51 3.22 -13.57
C PRO A 107 2.73 1.71 -13.78
N ILE A 108 2.74 1.25 -15.03
CA ILE A 108 2.99 -0.17 -15.36
C ILE A 108 4.41 -0.55 -14.91
N SER A 109 5.40 0.27 -15.27
CA SER A 109 6.79 0.08 -14.89
C SER A 109 6.99 0.11 -13.38
N PHE A 110 6.30 1.02 -12.69
CA PHE A 110 6.29 1.07 -11.23
C PHE A 110 5.76 -0.23 -10.62
N VAL A 111 4.60 -0.70 -11.08
CA VAL A 111 3.98 -1.94 -10.57
C VAL A 111 4.88 -3.15 -10.81
N VAL A 112 5.46 -3.27 -12.01
CA VAL A 112 6.37 -4.37 -12.34
C VAL A 112 7.61 -4.34 -11.45
N LEU A 113 8.28 -3.18 -11.31
CA LEU A 113 9.44 -3.06 -10.44
C LEU A 113 9.11 -3.32 -8.98
N PHE A 114 7.99 -2.79 -8.49
CA PHE A 114 7.52 -3.05 -7.13
C PHE A 114 7.36 -4.54 -6.89
N LEU A 115 6.65 -5.27 -7.78
CA LEU A 115 6.43 -6.69 -7.64
C LEU A 115 7.73 -7.48 -7.67
N VAL A 116 8.63 -7.16 -8.60
CA VAL A 116 9.93 -7.83 -8.72
C VAL A 116 10.79 -7.59 -7.47
N ALA A 117 10.97 -6.34 -7.07
CA ALA A 117 11.74 -5.97 -5.88
C ALA A 117 11.14 -6.58 -4.60
N TYR A 118 9.82 -6.52 -4.45
CA TYR A 118 9.10 -7.10 -3.33
C TYR A 118 9.32 -8.61 -3.24
N LEU A 119 9.24 -9.32 -4.37
CA LEU A 119 9.46 -10.76 -4.42
C LEU A 119 10.89 -11.13 -4.00
N PHE A 120 11.89 -10.42 -4.53
CA PHE A 120 13.29 -10.65 -4.18
C PHE A 120 13.57 -10.41 -2.69
N LEU A 121 13.11 -9.26 -2.17
CA LEU A 121 13.31 -8.90 -0.76
C LEU A 121 12.57 -9.88 0.16
N MET A 122 11.33 -10.24 -0.17
CA MET A 122 10.58 -11.23 0.59
C MET A 122 11.31 -12.58 0.64
N LEU A 123 11.85 -13.03 -0.49
CA LEU A 123 12.59 -14.28 -0.57
C LEU A 123 13.85 -14.23 0.29
N PHE A 124 14.58 -13.11 0.25
CA PHE A 124 15.75 -12.87 1.11
C PHE A 124 15.40 -12.98 2.60
N PHE A 125 14.36 -12.28 3.07
CA PHE A 125 13.94 -12.35 4.47
C PHE A 125 13.41 -13.73 4.87
N LYS A 126 12.78 -14.46 3.94
CA LYS A 126 12.34 -15.83 4.19
C LYS A 126 13.52 -16.77 4.41
N VAL A 127 14.59 -16.65 3.62
CA VAL A 127 15.83 -17.41 3.80
C VAL A 127 16.48 -17.04 5.15
N LEU A 128 16.57 -15.76 5.47
CA LEU A 128 17.11 -15.31 6.76
C LEU A 128 16.30 -15.85 7.95
N SER A 129 14.97 -15.85 7.84
CA SER A 129 14.09 -16.41 8.86
C SER A 129 14.25 -17.92 9.01
N TYR A 130 14.50 -18.64 7.91
CA TYR A 130 14.79 -20.08 7.96
C TYR A 130 16.08 -20.36 8.74
N ILE A 131 17.16 -19.63 8.44
CA ILE A 131 18.44 -19.76 9.15
C ILE A 131 18.28 -19.44 10.64
N ALA A 132 17.60 -18.34 10.96
CA ALA A 132 17.34 -17.93 12.34
C ALA A 132 16.38 -18.84 13.10
N SER A 133 15.68 -19.76 12.41
CA SER A 133 14.76 -20.71 13.03
C SER A 133 15.45 -21.95 13.62
N VAL A 134 16.76 -22.11 13.42
CA VAL A 134 17.54 -23.24 13.94
C VAL A 134 18.03 -22.93 15.36
N GLY A 135 17.77 -23.84 16.30
CA GLY A 135 18.24 -23.74 17.70
C GLY A 135 17.37 -22.88 18.63
N VAL A 136 17.92 -22.45 19.77
CA VAL A 136 17.21 -21.70 20.82
C VAL A 136 16.71 -20.33 20.32
N LEU A 137 17.43 -19.69 19.39
CA LEU A 137 16.98 -18.46 18.72
C LEU A 137 15.69 -18.66 17.92
N GLY A 138 15.41 -19.89 17.45
CA GLY A 138 14.18 -20.20 16.74
C GLY A 138 12.94 -20.02 17.60
N SER A 139 13.00 -20.37 18.89
CA SER A 139 11.89 -20.15 19.83
C SER A 139 11.60 -18.67 20.05
N PHE A 140 12.65 -17.86 20.24
CA PHE A 140 12.51 -16.40 20.35
C PHE A 140 11.95 -15.78 19.07
N ASN A 141 12.42 -16.19 17.89
CA ASN A 141 11.90 -15.72 16.61
C ASN A 141 10.40 -16.00 16.46
N ARG A 142 9.93 -17.18 16.87
CA ARG A 142 8.51 -17.55 16.81
C ARG A 142 7.65 -16.78 17.80
N VAL A 143 8.08 -16.65 19.06
CA VAL A 143 7.33 -15.90 20.08
C VAL A 143 7.23 -14.43 19.72
N LEU A 144 8.33 -13.81 19.29
CA LEU A 144 8.28 -12.42 18.84
C LEU A 144 7.44 -12.25 17.57
N GLY A 145 7.43 -13.25 16.67
CA GLY A 145 6.55 -13.27 15.50
C GLY A 145 5.06 -13.26 15.88
N MET A 146 4.69 -14.01 16.92
CA MET A 146 3.33 -14.00 17.49
C MET A 146 2.97 -12.61 18.03
N VAL A 147 3.85 -12.00 18.83
CA VAL A 147 3.61 -10.66 19.41
C VAL A 147 3.44 -9.61 18.32
N ILE A 148 4.31 -9.61 17.31
CA ILE A 148 4.23 -8.67 16.19
C ILE A 148 2.93 -8.87 15.40
N ALA A 149 2.51 -10.11 15.12
CA ALA A 149 1.28 -10.38 14.39
C ALA A 149 0.03 -9.90 15.15
N ILE A 150 -0.01 -10.13 16.47
CA ILE A 150 -1.08 -9.63 17.35
C ILE A 150 -1.12 -8.10 17.30
N LEU A 151 0.03 -7.42 17.51
CA LEU A 151 0.10 -5.96 17.48
C LEU A 151 -0.34 -5.38 16.14
N GLN A 152 0.10 -5.97 15.03
CA GLN A 152 -0.34 -5.58 13.68
C GLN A 152 -1.85 -5.73 13.53
N THR A 153 -2.42 -6.83 14.02
CA THR A 153 -3.86 -7.10 13.92
C THR A 153 -4.66 -6.13 14.77
N ILE A 154 -4.22 -5.83 15.99
CA ILE A 154 -4.82 -4.79 16.84
C ILE A 154 -4.78 -3.43 16.12
N LEU A 155 -3.65 -3.06 15.52
CA LEU A 155 -3.51 -1.80 14.79
C LEU A 155 -4.46 -1.74 13.58
N ILE A 156 -4.55 -2.80 12.78
CA ILE A 156 -5.47 -2.88 11.64
C ILE A 156 -6.92 -2.75 12.10
N PHE A 157 -7.33 -3.50 13.13
CA PHE A 157 -8.69 -3.42 13.66
C PHE A 157 -8.99 -2.05 14.29
N SER A 158 -8.00 -1.40 14.89
CA SER A 158 -8.14 -0.05 15.44
C SER A 158 -8.44 0.95 14.32
N ILE A 159 -7.71 0.90 13.21
CA ILE A 159 -7.96 1.73 12.03
C ILE A 159 -9.35 1.42 11.44
N ILE A 160 -9.69 0.15 11.26
CA ILE A 160 -10.99 -0.24 10.70
C ILE A 160 -12.13 0.22 11.60
N ALA A 161 -12.06 -0.03 12.91
CA ALA A 161 -13.09 0.39 13.86
C ALA A 161 -13.22 1.91 13.91
N GLY A 162 -12.11 2.64 14.01
CA GLY A 162 -12.08 4.10 14.04
C GLY A 162 -12.66 4.75 12.78
N LEU A 163 -12.44 4.15 11.61
CA LEU A 163 -13.01 4.61 10.35
C LEU A 163 -14.46 4.16 10.12
N ALA A 164 -14.84 2.99 10.62
CA ALA A 164 -16.17 2.40 10.38
C ALA A 164 -17.24 2.88 11.36
N ILE A 165 -16.89 3.24 12.59
CA ILE A 165 -17.86 3.69 13.60
C ILE A 165 -18.60 4.97 13.17
N PRO A 166 -17.94 6.08 12.75
CA PRO A 166 -18.64 7.30 12.39
C PRO A 166 -19.71 7.13 11.28
N PRO A 167 -19.42 6.50 10.11
CA PRO A 167 -20.43 6.30 9.09
C PRO A 167 -21.54 5.34 9.55
N LEU A 168 -21.21 4.34 10.38
CA LEU A 168 -22.21 3.43 10.95
C LEU A 168 -23.19 4.15 11.87
N GLU A 169 -22.71 5.09 12.69
CA GLU A 169 -23.59 5.89 13.54
C GLU A 169 -24.51 6.80 12.74
N ILE A 170 -24.01 7.38 11.65
CA ILE A 170 -24.83 8.18 10.73
C ILE A 170 -25.91 7.30 10.09
N ALA A 171 -25.53 6.10 9.62
CA ALA A 171 -26.47 5.13 9.05
C ALA A 171 -27.55 4.71 10.07
N ALA A 172 -27.18 4.49 11.33
CA ALA A 172 -28.12 4.16 12.40
C ALA A 172 -29.10 5.32 12.68
N ARG A 173 -28.65 6.59 12.60
CA ARG A 173 -29.52 7.77 12.75
C ARG A 173 -30.47 7.96 11.58
N LEU A 174 -30.12 7.48 10.39
CA LEU A 174 -30.95 7.51 9.18
C LEU A 174 -31.92 6.32 9.09
N ASP A 175 -32.01 5.51 10.16
CA ASP A 175 -32.87 4.32 10.24
C ASP A 175 -32.62 3.30 9.11
N ILE A 176 -31.37 3.20 8.67
CA ILE A 176 -30.96 2.20 7.67
C ILE A 176 -31.10 0.81 8.30
N PHE A 177 -31.78 -0.09 7.59
CA PHE A 177 -32.04 -1.45 8.06
C PHE A 177 -30.76 -2.15 8.54
N GLY A 178 -30.77 -2.67 9.77
CA GLY A 178 -29.65 -3.38 10.39
C GLY A 178 -28.52 -2.49 10.94
N ALA A 179 -28.46 -1.19 10.60
CA ALA A 179 -27.40 -0.29 11.05
C ALA A 179 -27.50 0.02 12.56
N ALA A 180 -28.72 0.21 13.07
CA ALA A 180 -28.95 0.45 14.50
C ALA A 180 -28.56 -0.77 15.36
N GLU A 181 -28.93 -1.98 14.94
CA GLU A 181 -28.58 -3.21 15.65
C GLU A 181 -27.06 -3.44 15.64
N PHE A 182 -26.42 -3.27 14.48
CA PHE A 182 -24.97 -3.40 14.35
C PHE A 182 -24.20 -2.34 15.14
N SER A 183 -24.69 -1.09 15.17
CA SER A 183 -24.13 -0.02 16.00
C SER A 183 -24.20 -0.37 17.49
N ASN A 184 -25.32 -0.95 17.96
CA ASN A 184 -25.47 -1.40 19.35
C ASN A 184 -24.50 -2.54 19.68
N TYR A 185 -24.38 -3.56 18.82
CA TYR A 185 -23.39 -4.64 19.01
C TYR A 185 -21.95 -4.11 19.10
N MET A 186 -21.60 -3.11 18.30
CA MET A 186 -20.28 -2.48 18.31
C MET A 186 -20.04 -1.64 19.56
N ARG A 187 -21.06 -0.91 20.04
CA ARG A 187 -20.97 -0.08 21.27
C ARG A 187 -20.84 -0.91 22.54
N ASP A 188 -21.50 -2.06 22.59
CA ASP A 188 -21.47 -2.96 23.73
C ASP A 188 -20.17 -3.79 23.79
N SER A 189 -19.37 -3.81 22.72
CA SER A 189 -18.09 -4.51 22.67
C SER A 189 -17.00 -3.77 23.45
N LEU A 190 -16.40 -4.47 24.41
CA LEU A 190 -15.26 -3.96 25.18
C LEU A 190 -14.03 -3.77 24.28
N LEU A 191 -13.77 -4.71 23.37
CA LEU A 191 -12.61 -4.64 22.48
C LEU A 191 -12.73 -3.49 21.49
N ILE A 192 -13.91 -3.24 20.93
CA ILE A 192 -14.13 -2.09 20.05
C ILE A 192 -13.85 -0.77 20.77
N LYS A 193 -14.24 -0.64 22.04
CA LYS A 193 -13.93 0.56 22.83
C LYS A 193 -12.43 0.79 22.99
N TYR A 194 -11.66 -0.26 23.29
CA TYR A 194 -10.19 -0.16 23.36
C TYR A 194 -9.56 0.15 22.00
N LEU A 195 -10.05 -0.48 20.93
CA LEU A 195 -9.58 -0.25 19.56
C LEU A 195 -9.86 1.19 19.09
N GLY A 196 -11.01 1.75 19.43
CA GLY A 196 -11.35 3.15 19.17
C GLY A 196 -10.43 4.12 19.92
N SER A 197 -10.18 3.87 21.20
CA SER A 197 -9.24 4.69 21.98
C SER A 197 -7.80 4.64 21.43
N LEU A 198 -7.35 3.47 20.95
CA LEU A 198 -6.06 3.35 20.26
C LEU A 198 -6.04 4.17 18.98
N PHE A 199 -7.14 4.19 18.23
CA PHE A 199 -7.24 4.95 16.98
C PHE A 199 -7.15 6.46 17.24
N ASP A 200 -7.85 6.95 18.24
CA ASP A 200 -7.80 8.37 18.65
C ASP A 200 -6.38 8.77 19.06
N ASN A 201 -5.69 7.91 19.83
CA ASN A 201 -4.29 8.12 20.19
C ASN A 201 -3.36 8.13 18.97
N LEU A 202 -3.58 7.24 17.99
CA LEU A 202 -2.83 7.24 16.73
C LEU A 202 -3.01 8.55 15.96
N ILE A 203 -4.24 9.06 15.88
CA ILE A 203 -4.53 10.36 15.24
C ILE A 203 -3.77 11.49 15.95
N ILE A 204 -3.79 11.52 17.29
CA ILE A 204 -3.07 12.54 18.07
C ILE A 204 -1.57 12.49 17.78
N ILE A 205 -0.98 11.29 17.76
CA ILE A 205 0.45 11.10 17.49
C ILE A 205 0.80 11.58 16.06
N ILE A 206 0.00 11.20 15.06
CA ILE A 206 0.20 11.62 13.66
C ILE A 206 0.12 13.16 13.54
N ASN A 207 -0.90 13.77 14.15
CA ASN A 207 -1.08 15.22 14.13
C ASN A 207 0.09 15.95 14.80
N ASN A 208 0.63 15.39 15.88
CA ASN A 208 1.79 15.96 16.57
C ASN A 208 3.07 15.83 15.72
N MET A 209 3.28 14.71 15.03
CA MET A 209 4.42 14.54 14.11
C MET A 209 4.34 15.52 12.93
N HIS A 210 3.14 15.76 12.38
CA HIS A 210 2.94 16.73 11.30
C HIS A 210 3.22 18.17 11.75
N ARG A 211 2.94 18.54 13.00
CA ARG A 211 3.26 19.87 13.54
C ARG A 211 4.75 20.11 13.78
N GLN A 212 5.55 19.05 13.89
CA GLN A 212 7.00 19.14 14.16
C GLN A 212 7.87 19.15 12.90
N LEU A 213 7.30 18.89 11.72
CA LEU A 213 7.99 19.01 10.44
C LEU A 213 7.99 20.49 10.01
N PRO A 214 9.15 21.18 9.95
CA PRO A 214 9.23 22.48 9.33
C PRO A 214 8.96 22.28 7.84
N TRP A 215 7.81 22.74 7.36
CA TRP A 215 7.63 22.88 5.93
C TRP A 215 8.69 23.87 5.43
N PRO A 216 9.48 23.55 4.38
CA PRO A 216 10.10 24.61 3.60
C PRO A 216 8.94 25.47 3.08
N ALA A 217 8.97 26.77 3.39
CA ALA A 217 8.07 27.72 2.78
C ALA A 217 8.23 27.58 1.25
N ILE A 218 7.17 27.10 0.59
CA ILE A 218 6.98 27.25 -0.85
C ILE A 218 6.29 28.60 -1.04
#